data_AF-A0A3D3TDS8-F1
#
_entry.id   AF-A0A3D3TDS8-F1
#
_cell.length_a   1.000
_cell.length_b   1.000
_cell.length_c   1.000
_cell.angle_alpha   90.00
_cell.angle_beta   90.00
_cell.angle_gamma   90.00
#
_symmetry.space_group_name_H-M   'P 1'
#
loop_
_entity.id
_entity.type
_entity.pdbx_description
1 polymer ?
#
loop_
_entity_poly.entity_id
_entity_poly.type
_entity_poly.pdbx_seq_one_letter_code
_entity_poly.pdbx_strand_id
1 'polypeptide(L)'
;MKLKDYIFYRMYCIYKKNNEFARVSAIAYLSAIDFFLILPFIFICAAGFNIKGNSAYLITVLPGVILIILNCLGYFNKNRLNSLIRKYNRSKYNRTIKNWMLYSIIFIAMVWGILGMFPIGHAMMWFFK
;
A
#
# COMPACT_ATOMS: atom_id res chain seq x y z
N MET A 1 8.18 -7.57 15.25
CA MET A 1 7.12 -7.99 14.30
C MET A 1 7.18 -7.06 13.10
N LYS A 2 7.30 -7.54 11.86
CA LYS A 2 7.21 -6.66 10.70
C LYS A 2 5.72 -6.46 10.40
N LEU A 3 5.20 -5.25 10.61
CA LEU A 3 3.76 -4.93 10.47
C LEU A 3 3.23 -5.30 9.07
N LYS A 4 3.99 -4.99 8.03
CA LYS A 4 3.68 -5.31 6.63
C LYS A 4 3.48 -6.81 6.39
N ASP A 5 4.39 -7.65 6.89
CA ASP A 5 4.30 -9.11 6.81
C ASP A 5 3.05 -9.65 7.53
N TYR A 6 2.67 -9.03 8.64
CA TYR A 6 1.48 -9.40 9.40
C TYR A 6 0.19 -9.04 8.66
N ILE A 7 0.10 -7.82 8.12
CA ILE A 7 -1.05 -7.37 7.31
C ILE A 7 -1.21 -8.29 6.10
N PHE A 8 -0.12 -8.56 5.37
CA PHE A 8 -0.12 -9.49 4.25
C PHE A 8 -0.65 -10.88 4.63
N TYR A 9 -0.10 -11.48 5.70
CA TYR A 9 -0.54 -12.79 6.19
C TYR A 9 -2.03 -12.82 6.50
N ARG A 10 -2.55 -11.81 7.21
CA ARG A 10 -3.96 -11.76 7.59
C ARG A 10 -4.87 -11.61 6.39
N MET A 11 -4.53 -10.72 5.46
CA MET A 11 -5.32 -10.53 4.24
C MET A 11 -5.29 -11.79 3.38
N TYR A 12 -4.14 -12.46 3.26
CA TYR A 12 -4.04 -13.76 2.59
C TYR A 12 -4.99 -14.78 3.22
N CYS A 13 -5.03 -14.91 4.55
CA CYS A 13 -5.94 -15.84 5.22
C CYS A 13 -7.42 -15.51 4.97
N ILE A 14 -7.78 -14.23 4.96
CA ILE A 14 -9.14 -13.78 4.70
C ILE A 14 -9.55 -14.12 3.26
N TYR A 15 -8.74 -13.74 2.27
CA TYR A 15 -9.03 -14.03 0.87
C TYR A 15 -9.03 -15.52 0.55
N LYS A 16 -8.16 -16.30 1.23
CA LYS A 16 -8.15 -17.76 1.10
C LYS A 16 -9.45 -18.39 1.59
N LYS A 17 -10.04 -17.85 2.66
CA LYS A 17 -11.32 -18.34 3.20
C LYS A 17 -12.48 -18.06 2.22
N ASN A 18 -12.37 -17.02 1.41
CA ASN A 18 -13.40 -16.60 0.46
C ASN A 18 -13.25 -17.22 -0.94
N ASN A 19 -12.39 -18.24 -1.13
CA ASN A 19 -12.08 -18.87 -2.42
C ASN A 19 -11.56 -17.91 -3.50
N GLU A 20 -10.99 -16.77 -3.12
CA GLU A 20 -10.37 -15.84 -4.07
C GLU A 20 -8.92 -16.23 -4.41
N PHE A 21 -8.32 -15.53 -5.39
CA PHE A 21 -6.89 -15.58 -5.69
C PHE A 21 -6.05 -14.95 -4.56
N ALA A 22 -6.05 -15.60 -3.40
CA ALA A 22 -5.68 -15.01 -2.12
C ALA A 22 -4.29 -14.36 -2.06
N ARG A 23 -3.31 -14.91 -2.80
CA ARG A 23 -1.97 -14.30 -2.89
C ARG A 23 -2.01 -13.00 -3.68
N VAL A 24 -2.61 -13.02 -4.86
CA VAL A 24 -2.70 -11.85 -5.74
C VAL A 24 -3.54 -10.77 -5.07
N SER A 25 -4.70 -11.11 -4.51
CA SER A 25 -5.55 -10.16 -3.77
C SER A 25 -4.81 -9.54 -2.58
N ALA A 26 -4.07 -10.33 -1.80
CA ALA A 26 -3.30 -9.81 -0.67
C ALA A 26 -2.11 -8.92 -1.12
N ILE A 27 -1.46 -9.24 -2.23
CA ILE A 27 -0.39 -8.42 -2.82
C ILE A 27 -0.96 -7.10 -3.33
N ALA A 28 -2.08 -7.14 -4.06
CA ALA A 28 -2.76 -5.94 -4.56
C ALA A 28 -3.18 -5.02 -3.42
N TYR A 29 -3.79 -5.58 -2.37
CA TYR A 29 -4.17 -4.86 -1.17
C TYR A 29 -2.98 -4.14 -0.51
N LEU A 30 -1.88 -4.85 -0.31
CA LEU A 30 -0.67 -4.30 0.29
C LEU A 30 -0.04 -3.21 -0.59
N SER A 31 -0.03 -3.43 -1.90
CA SER A 31 0.54 -2.48 -2.86
C SER A 31 -0.30 -1.21 -2.94
N ALA A 32 -1.62 -1.31 -2.82
CA ALA A 32 -2.49 -0.15 -2.73
C ALA A 32 -2.19 0.69 -1.48
N ILE A 33 -2.03 0.04 -0.31
CA ILE A 33 -1.62 0.75 0.92
C ILE A 33 -0.29 1.46 0.73
N ASP A 34 0.73 0.75 0.25
CA ASP A 34 2.06 1.33 0.03
C ASP A 34 1.99 2.52 -0.94
N PHE A 35 1.20 2.40 -2.01
CA PHE A 35 1.01 3.46 -3.00
C PHE A 35 0.36 4.70 -2.40
N PHE A 36 -0.75 4.56 -1.69
CA PHE A 36 -1.43 5.71 -1.08
C PHE A 36 -0.60 6.38 0.01
N LEU A 37 0.23 5.63 0.73
CA LEU A 37 1.16 6.20 1.71
C LEU A 37 2.26 7.03 1.07
N ILE A 38 2.77 6.63 -0.10
CA ILE A 38 3.84 7.36 -0.80
C ILE A 38 3.32 8.50 -1.68
N LEU A 39 2.03 8.48 -2.03
CA LEU A 39 1.41 9.45 -2.96
C LEU A 39 1.69 10.93 -2.62
N PRO A 40 1.60 11.39 -1.37
CA PRO A 40 1.91 12.79 -1.03
C PRO A 40 3.38 13.14 -1.33
N PHE A 41 4.30 12.21 -1.07
CA PHE A 41 5.73 12.43 -1.32
C PHE A 41 6.03 12.53 -2.81
N ILE A 42 5.37 11.70 -3.64
CA ILE A 42 5.49 11.79 -5.10
C ILE A 42 5.05 13.19 -5.57
N PHE A 43 3.96 13.71 -5.00
CA PHE A 43 3.45 15.03 -5.35
C PHE A 43 4.41 16.15 -4.91
N ILE A 44 4.99 16.07 -3.70
CA ILE A 44 6.05 17.00 -3.23
C ILE A 44 7.25 16.99 -4.18
N CYS A 45 7.72 15.81 -4.58
CA CYS A 45 8.85 15.69 -5.50
C CYS A 45 8.51 16.29 -6.87
N ALA A 46 7.36 15.93 -7.45
CA ALA A 46 6.91 16.48 -8.73
C ALA A 46 6.79 18.02 -8.69
N ALA A 47 6.32 18.55 -7.56
CA ALA A 47 6.23 19.98 -7.30
C ALA A 47 7.61 20.66 -7.27
N GLY A 48 8.56 20.11 -6.51
CA GLY A 48 9.92 20.64 -6.40
C GLY A 48 10.66 20.65 -7.75
N PHE A 49 10.37 19.69 -8.63
CA PHE A 49 10.98 19.60 -9.96
C PHE A 49 10.19 20.30 -11.07
N ASN A 50 9.11 21.04 -10.74
CA ASN A 50 8.31 21.77 -11.72
C ASN A 50 7.75 20.91 -12.87
N ILE A 51 7.42 19.65 -12.57
CA ILE A 51 7.03 18.68 -13.58
C ILE A 51 5.57 18.89 -13.98
N LYS A 52 5.31 19.07 -15.28
CA LYS A 52 3.99 19.39 -15.83
C LYS A 52 3.62 18.48 -17.00
N GLY A 53 2.31 18.32 -17.24
CA GLY A 53 1.80 17.56 -18.39
C GLY A 53 2.10 16.07 -18.29
N ASN A 54 2.47 15.44 -19.41
CA ASN A 54 2.55 13.98 -19.52
C ASN A 54 3.62 13.34 -18.61
N SER A 55 4.68 14.08 -18.27
CA SER A 55 5.73 13.64 -17.34
C SER A 55 5.23 13.56 -15.89
N ALA A 56 4.25 14.39 -15.50
CA ALA A 56 3.64 14.34 -14.17
C ALA A 56 2.80 13.05 -14.00
N TYR A 57 2.10 12.61 -15.06
CA TYR A 57 1.38 11.34 -15.06
C TYR A 57 2.33 10.15 -14.87
N LEU A 58 3.42 10.11 -15.64
CA LEU A 58 4.41 9.02 -15.55
C LEU A 58 5.03 8.92 -14.16
N ILE A 59 5.39 10.05 -13.54
CA ILE A 59 5.95 10.08 -12.18
C ILE A 59 4.94 9.65 -11.11
N THR A 60 3.64 9.83 -11.37
CA THR A 60 2.60 9.36 -10.45
C THR A 60 2.38 7.85 -10.58
N VAL A 61 2.40 7.31 -11.81
CA VAL A 61 2.03 5.92 -12.09
C VAL A 61 3.21 4.95 -11.92
N LEU A 62 4.43 5.32 -12.34
CA LEU A 62 5.60 4.44 -12.30
C LEU A 62 5.92 3.90 -10.90
N PRO A 63 5.89 4.72 -9.82
CA PRO A 63 6.12 4.22 -8.47
C PRO A 63 5.10 3.16 -8.04
N GLY A 64 3.83 3.31 -8.44
CA GLY A 64 2.78 2.32 -8.17
C GLY A 64 3.09 0.97 -8.83
N VAL A 65 3.50 0.99 -10.11
CA VAL A 65 3.90 -0.22 -10.84
C VAL A 65 5.12 -0.89 -10.19
N ILE A 66 6.13 -0.11 -9.82
CA ILE A 66 7.34 -0.62 -9.15
C ILE A 66 6.97 -1.27 -7.80
N LEU A 67 6.10 -0.64 -7.01
CA LEU A 67 5.65 -1.18 -5.72
C LEU A 67 4.91 -2.51 -5.88
N ILE A 68 4.07 -2.65 -6.90
CA ILE A 68 3.38 -3.91 -7.22
C ILE A 68 4.42 -4.99 -7.55
N ILE A 69 5.41 -4.68 -8.40
CA ILE A 69 6.47 -5.63 -8.77
C ILE A 69 7.28 -6.06 -7.54
N LEU A 70 7.71 -5.11 -6.69
CA LEU A 70 8.45 -5.39 -5.47
C LEU A 70 7.66 -6.27 -4.50
N ASN A 71 6.38 -5.98 -4.31
CA ASN A 71 5.51 -6.79 -3.45
C ASN A 71 5.25 -8.18 -4.05
N CYS A 72 5.11 -8.30 -5.37
CA CYS A 72 5.07 -9.58 -6.07
C CYS A 72 6.33 -10.40 -5.81
N LEU A 73 7.52 -9.85 -6.10
CA LEU A 73 8.80 -10.54 -5.86
C LEU A 73 8.96 -10.95 -4.39
N GLY A 74 8.52 -10.10 -3.46
CA GLY A 74 8.59 -10.35 -2.04
C GLY A 74 7.67 -11.46 -1.54
N TYR A 75 6.41 -11.50 -1.98
CA TYR A 75 5.35 -12.30 -1.36
C TYR A 75 4.78 -13.42 -2.25
N PHE A 76 5.15 -13.48 -3.53
CA PHE A 76 4.68 -14.53 -4.44
C PHE A 76 5.38 -15.88 -4.18
N ASN A 77 6.54 -15.88 -3.54
CA ASN A 77 7.29 -17.09 -3.19
C ASN A 77 6.53 -17.95 -2.15
N LYS A 78 6.14 -19.16 -2.54
CA LYS A 78 5.40 -20.12 -1.69
C LYS A 78 6.14 -20.47 -0.40
N ASN A 79 7.46 -20.58 -0.42
CA ASN A 79 8.26 -20.92 0.75
C ASN A 79 8.20 -19.82 1.81
N ARG A 80 8.27 -18.56 1.37
CA ARG A 80 8.12 -17.39 2.24
C ARG A 80 6.71 -17.26 2.77
N LEU A 81 5.69 -17.55 1.96
CA LEU A 81 4.32 -17.60 2.44
C LEU A 81 4.14 -18.64 3.57
N ASN A 82 4.67 -19.85 3.38
CA ASN A 82 4.56 -20.92 4.37
C ASN A 82 5.28 -20.56 5.68
N SER A 83 6.44 -19.89 5.61
CA SER A 83 7.14 -19.43 6.81
C SER A 83 6.36 -18.33 7.54
N LEU A 84 5.73 -17.40 6.81
CA LEU A 84 4.83 -16.39 7.38
C LEU A 84 3.61 -17.01 8.07
N ILE A 85 2.98 -18.00 7.43
CA ILE A 85 1.85 -18.72 8.02
C ILE A 85 2.30 -19.39 9.32
N ARG A 86 3.40 -20.16 9.32
CA ARG A 86 3.90 -20.82 10.54
C ARG A 86 4.19 -19.81 11.65
N LYS A 87 4.79 -18.66 11.30
CA LYS A 87 5.16 -17.61 12.25
C LYS A 87 3.95 -16.93 12.88
N TYR A 88 2.91 -16.64 12.10
CA TYR A 88 1.78 -15.83 12.56
C TYR A 88 0.52 -16.64 12.92
N ASN A 89 0.44 -17.93 12.60
CA ASN A 89 -0.75 -18.77 12.88
C ASN A 89 -1.15 -18.76 14.36
N ARG A 90 -0.17 -18.80 15.27
CA ARG A 90 -0.40 -18.80 16.73
C ARG A 90 -0.22 -17.42 17.38
N SER A 91 -0.20 -16.36 16.58
CA SER A 91 0.05 -15.01 17.08
C SER A 91 -1.10 -14.50 17.94
N LYS A 92 -0.81 -13.96 19.13
CA LYS A 92 -1.81 -13.38 20.05
C LYS A 92 -2.63 -12.27 19.38
N TYR A 93 -1.99 -11.49 18.50
CA TYR A 93 -2.61 -10.43 17.70
C TYR A 93 -3.77 -10.94 16.84
N ASN A 94 -3.82 -12.24 16.54
CA ASN A 94 -4.90 -12.78 15.72
C ASN A 94 -6.27 -12.65 16.37
N ARG A 95 -6.33 -12.68 17.70
CA ARG A 95 -7.56 -12.51 18.49
C ARG A 95 -7.91 -11.05 18.71
N THR A 96 -6.90 -10.19 18.82
CA THR A 96 -7.06 -8.76 19.11
C THR A 96 -7.48 -7.97 17.88
N ILE A 97 -6.85 -8.22 16.72
CA ILE A 97 -7.09 -7.46 15.50
C ILE A 97 -8.25 -8.10 14.72
N LYS A 98 -9.38 -7.39 14.68
CA LYS A 98 -10.58 -7.79 13.94
C LYS A 98 -10.40 -7.55 12.44
N ASN A 99 -11.09 -8.32 11.61
CA ASN A 99 -10.96 -8.22 10.14
C ASN A 99 -11.37 -6.85 9.60
N TRP A 100 -12.41 -6.21 10.17
CA TRP A 100 -12.82 -4.86 9.77
C TRP A 100 -11.71 -3.82 9.95
N MET A 101 -10.87 -3.96 10.98
CA MET A 101 -9.74 -3.07 11.21
C MET A 101 -8.70 -3.20 10.11
N LEU A 102 -8.50 -4.42 9.58
CA LEU A 102 -7.59 -4.64 8.47
C LEU A 102 -8.13 -3.99 7.22
N TYR A 103 -9.41 -4.18 6.90
CA TYR A 103 -10.06 -3.53 5.76
C TYR A 103 -10.06 -2.01 5.87
N SER A 104 -10.13 -1.43 7.07
CA SER A 104 -10.07 0.03 7.24
C SER A 104 -8.70 0.63 6.90
N ILE A 105 -7.61 -0.15 6.91
CA ILE A 105 -6.26 0.38 6.67
C ILE A 105 -6.15 1.02 5.28
N ILE A 106 -6.72 0.39 4.25
CA ILE A 106 -6.67 0.96 2.89
C ILE A 106 -7.43 2.29 2.81
N PHE A 107 -8.59 2.40 3.47
CA PHE A 107 -9.36 3.65 3.51
C PHE A 107 -8.60 4.75 4.24
N ILE A 108 -7.96 4.44 5.37
CA ILE A 108 -7.12 5.39 6.09
C ILE A 108 -5.93 5.83 5.22
N ALA A 109 -5.27 4.89 4.54
CA ALA A 109 -4.18 5.19 3.62
C ALA A 109 -4.65 6.08 2.45
N MET A 110 -5.82 5.81 1.88
CA MET A 110 -6.43 6.63 0.83
C MET A 110 -6.70 8.05 1.31
N VAL A 111 -7.31 8.20 2.49
CA VAL A 111 -7.58 9.52 3.09
C VAL A 111 -6.27 10.28 3.32
N TRP A 112 -5.25 9.62 3.85
CA TRP A 112 -3.91 10.19 4.01
C TRP A 112 -3.31 10.64 2.67
N GLY A 113 -3.34 9.76 1.66
CA GLY A 113 -2.78 10.03 0.35
C GLY A 113 -3.43 11.23 -0.33
N ILE A 114 -4.77 11.29 -0.31
CA ILE A 114 -5.56 12.35 -0.94
C ILE A 114 -5.43 13.65 -0.16
N LEU A 115 -5.65 13.63 1.16
CA LEU A 115 -5.53 14.84 2.00
C LEU A 115 -4.13 15.41 1.98
N GLY A 116 -3.10 14.56 1.91
CA GLY A 116 -1.72 15.01 1.78
C GLY A 116 -1.49 15.87 0.53
N MET A 117 -2.23 15.66 -0.55
CA MET A 117 -2.10 16.44 -1.79
C MET A 117 -2.70 17.86 -1.68
N PHE A 118 -3.76 18.05 -0.89
CA PHE A 118 -4.47 19.34 -0.79
C PHE A 118 -3.63 20.52 -0.29
N PRO A 119 -2.92 20.44 0.86
CA PRO A 119 -2.09 21.55 1.33
C PRO A 119 -0.91 21.83 0.40
N ILE A 120 -0.43 20.83 -0.34
CA ILE A 120 0.66 21.00 -1.32
C ILE A 120 0.15 21.74 -2.56
N GLY A 121 -1.04 21.40 -3.07
CA GLY A 121 -1.67 22.13 -4.17
C GLY A 121 -1.95 23.60 -3.81
N HIS A 122 -2.37 23.86 -2.57
CA HIS A 122 -2.60 25.22 -2.08
C HIS A 122 -1.30 26.01 -1.86
N ALA A 123 -0.23 25.36 -1.37
CA ALA A 123 1.10 25.96 -1.26
C ALA A 123 1.69 26.31 -2.64
N MET A 124 1.56 25.42 -3.63
CA MET A 124 2.03 25.69 -5.00
C MET A 124 1.33 26.89 -5.64
N MET A 125 0.03 27.09 -5.40
CA MET A 125 -0.70 28.27 -5.92
C MET A 125 -0.14 29.62 -5.42
N TRP A 126 0.50 29.65 -4.24
CA TRP A 126 1.11 30.86 -3.68
C TRP A 126 2.56 31.08 -4.09
N PHE A 127 3.30 30.01 -4.42
CA PHE A 127 4.71 30.10 -4.85
C PHE A 127 4.88 30.37 -6.37
N PHE A 128 3.83 30.19 -7.18
CA PHE A 128 3.87 30.42 -8.64
C PHE A 128 3.14 31.69 -9.09
N LYS A 129 2.97 32.67 -8.20
CA LYS A 129 2.47 34.01 -8.53
C LYS A 129 3.62 35.01 -8.45
#